data_AF-A0A5S4G5T2-F1
#
_entry.id   AF-A0A5S4G5T2-F1
#
_cell.length_a   1.000
_cell.length_b   1.000
_cell.length_c   1.000
_cell.angle_alpha   90.00
_cell.angle_beta   90.00
_cell.angle_gamma   90.00
#
_symmetry.space_group_name_H-M   'P 1'
#
loop_
_entity.id
_entity.type
_entity.pdbx_description
1 polymer ?
#
loop_
_entity_poly.entity_id
_entity_poly.type
_entity_poly.pdbx_seq_one_letter_code
_entity_poly.pdbx_strand_id
1 'polypeptide(L)'
;MWDKGFDGNAFLAQVSATGSQVLGRLRSNRRTPVLATLTDGSYLSVIGNLQIRIIEAHVTVTCTDGTTFTGTYRLATTLTDPRR
;
A
#
# COMPACT_ATOMS: atom_id res chain seq x y z
N MET A 1 2.90 -8.78 -7.81
CA MET A 1 3.71 -7.72 -8.46
C MET A 1 2.95 -6.41 -8.29
N TRP A 2 3.58 -5.29 -7.89
CA TRP A 2 2.95 -3.97 -7.83
C TRP A 2 2.77 -3.41 -9.24
N ASP A 3 1.98 -2.34 -9.42
CA ASP A 3 1.44 -1.94 -10.72
C ASP A 3 2.49 -1.94 -11.86
N LYS A 4 2.05 -2.34 -13.06
CA LYS A 4 2.84 -2.76 -14.23
C LYS A 4 4.27 -2.16 -14.30
N GLY A 5 5.30 -3.02 -14.26
CA GLY A 5 6.68 -2.67 -14.65
C GLY A 5 7.76 -2.72 -13.57
N PHE A 6 7.41 -3.08 -12.33
CA PHE A 6 8.33 -2.98 -11.21
C PHE A 6 8.65 -4.34 -10.58
N ASP A 7 9.94 -4.69 -10.47
CA ASP A 7 10.39 -5.78 -9.61
C ASP A 7 10.35 -5.32 -8.14
N GLY A 8 9.12 -5.22 -7.64
CA GLY A 8 8.80 -4.35 -6.51
C GLY A 8 9.43 -4.77 -5.19
N ASN A 9 9.85 -6.02 -5.01
CA ASN A 9 10.41 -6.45 -3.73
C ASN A 9 11.84 -5.93 -3.54
N ALA A 10 12.70 -6.11 -4.55
CA ALA A 10 14.09 -5.67 -4.50
C ALA A 10 14.17 -4.14 -4.47
N PHE A 11 13.36 -3.46 -5.29
CA PHE A 11 13.30 -2.01 -5.25
C PHE A 11 12.81 -1.48 -3.90
N LEU A 12 11.74 -2.05 -3.33
CA LEU A 12 11.22 -1.61 -2.03
C LEU A 12 12.28 -1.76 -0.95
N ALA A 13 13.01 -2.88 -0.95
CA ALA A 13 14.11 -3.10 -0.03
C ALA A 13 15.22 -2.04 -0.22
N GLN A 14 15.61 -1.75 -1.47
CA GLN A 14 16.65 -0.76 -1.77
C GLN A 14 16.25 0.66 -1.34
N VAL A 15 15.05 1.11 -1.68
CA VAL A 15 14.57 2.44 -1.28
C VAL A 15 14.40 2.56 0.24
N SER A 16 13.87 1.51 0.89
CA SER A 16 13.80 1.48 2.34
C SER A 16 15.18 1.49 2.99
N ALA A 17 16.19 0.85 2.38
CA ALA A 17 17.55 0.84 2.88
C ALA A 17 18.21 2.23 2.84
N THR A 18 17.72 3.15 2.01
CA THR A 18 18.17 4.56 2.04
C THR A 18 17.53 5.36 3.19
N GLY A 19 16.68 4.76 4.00
CA GLY A 19 15.87 5.44 5.02
C GLY A 19 14.64 6.17 4.47
N SER A 20 14.36 6.04 3.17
CA SER A 20 13.19 6.67 2.55
C SER A 20 11.90 6.01 3.00
N GLN A 21 10.84 6.81 3.11
CA GLN A 21 9.48 6.31 3.30
C GLN A 21 8.80 6.14 1.94
N VAL A 22 8.05 5.06 1.79
CA VAL A 22 7.34 4.75 0.55
C VAL A 22 5.85 4.63 0.80
N LEU A 23 5.09 4.99 -0.22
CA LEU A 23 3.66 4.73 -0.33
C LEU A 23 3.37 4.32 -1.76
N GLY A 24 2.51 3.33 -1.94
CA GLY A 24 1.84 3.18 -3.22
C GLY A 24 0.82 2.07 -3.23
N ARG A 25 0.36 1.73 -4.43
CA ARG A 25 -0.76 0.82 -4.64
C ARG A 25 -0.33 -0.64 -4.82
N LEU A 26 -0.87 -1.51 -3.97
CA LEU A 26 -0.89 -2.95 -4.20
C LEU A 26 -1.84 -3.30 -5.36
N ARG A 27 -1.40 -4.18 -6.26
CA ARG A 27 -2.34 -4.85 -7.16
C ARG A 27 -3.37 -5.65 -6.36
N SER A 28 -4.61 -5.65 -6.82
CA SER A 28 -5.74 -6.34 -6.18
C SER A 28 -5.49 -7.84 -5.98
N ASN A 29 -4.77 -8.50 -6.90
CA ASN A 29 -4.46 -9.93 -6.80
C ASN A 29 -3.25 -10.27 -5.92
N ARG A 30 -2.46 -9.29 -5.45
CA ARG A 30 -1.30 -9.56 -4.59
C ARG A 30 -1.80 -9.82 -3.17
N ARG A 31 -1.72 -11.05 -2.70
CA ARG A 31 -1.99 -11.38 -1.29
C ARG A 31 -0.78 -11.04 -0.43
N THR A 32 -1.02 -10.47 0.73
CA THR A 32 -0.01 -10.28 1.78
C THR A 32 -0.61 -10.74 3.10
N PRO A 33 0.18 -11.29 4.03
CA PRO A 33 -0.34 -11.74 5.31
C PRO A 33 -0.77 -10.55 6.16
N VAL A 34 -1.83 -10.72 6.94
CA VAL A 34 -2.19 -9.82 8.03
C VAL A 34 -1.41 -10.26 9.25
N LEU A 35 -0.43 -9.46 9.69
CA LEU A 35 0.40 -9.76 10.85
C LEU A 35 -0.21 -9.18 12.14
N ALA A 36 -0.75 -7.95 12.07
CA ALA A 36 -1.46 -7.32 13.17
C ALA A 36 -2.41 -6.26 12.63
N THR A 37 -3.63 -6.19 13.16
CA THR A 37 -4.55 -5.09 12.88
C THR A 37 -4.22 -3.88 13.78
N LEU A 38 -4.39 -2.68 13.26
CA LEU A 38 -4.12 -1.42 13.95
C LEU A 38 -5.44 -0.70 14.31
N THR A 39 -5.36 0.27 15.22
CA THR A 39 -6.54 0.94 15.79
C THR A 39 -7.34 1.77 14.79
N ASP A 40 -6.76 2.14 13.65
CA ASP A 40 -7.42 2.89 12.59
C ASP A 40 -7.95 2.01 11.45
N GLY A 41 -8.00 0.69 11.67
CA GLY A 41 -8.53 -0.28 10.71
C GLY A 41 -7.52 -0.73 9.65
N SER A 42 -6.34 -0.11 9.58
CA SER A 42 -5.23 -0.60 8.77
C SER A 42 -4.56 -1.82 9.41
N TYR A 43 -3.62 -2.46 8.72
CA TYR A 43 -2.92 -3.62 9.26
C TYR A 43 -1.45 -3.73 8.86
N LEU A 44 -0.62 -4.26 9.75
CA LEU A 44 0.77 -4.62 9.48
C LEU A 44 0.85 -5.88 8.64
N SER A 45 1.82 -5.91 7.74
CA SER A 45 2.05 -6.95 6.75
C SER A 45 3.54 -6.99 6.39
N VAL A 46 3.94 -7.95 5.55
CA VAL A 46 5.31 -8.03 5.01
C VAL A 46 5.31 -8.20 3.49
N ILE A 47 6.28 -7.58 2.82
CA ILE A 47 6.65 -7.87 1.42
C ILE A 47 8.13 -8.24 1.37
N GLY A 48 8.43 -9.48 1.00
CA GLY A 48 9.79 -10.02 1.15
C GLY A 48 10.16 -10.01 2.62
N ASN A 49 11.13 -9.19 3.00
CA ASN A 49 11.57 -8.99 4.38
C ASN A 49 11.24 -7.58 4.91
N LEU A 50 10.56 -6.75 4.11
CA LEU A 50 10.21 -5.40 4.49
C LEU A 50 8.84 -5.39 5.18
N GLN A 51 8.83 -4.96 6.44
CA GLN A 51 7.60 -4.69 7.16
C GLN A 51 6.91 -3.46 6.55
N ILE A 52 5.61 -3.58 6.34
CA ILE A 52 4.77 -2.56 5.75
C ILE A 52 3.45 -2.50 6.50
N ARG A 53 2.73 -1.41 6.31
CA ARG A 53 1.35 -1.23 6.72
C ARG A 53 0.47 -1.15 5.47
N ILE A 54 -0.66 -1.85 5.49
CA ILE A 54 -1.69 -1.80 4.45
C ILE A 54 -2.85 -0.96 4.93
N ILE A 55 -3.24 0.00 4.11
CA ILE A 55 -4.42 0.84 4.29
C ILE A 55 -5.40 0.49 3.17
N GLU A 56 -6.60 0.07 3.54
CA GLU A 56 -7.70 -0.07 2.59
C GLU A 56 -8.36 1.30 2.39
N ALA A 57 -8.44 1.75 1.15
CA ALA A 57 -8.91 3.08 0.79
C ALA A 57 -10.01 2.98 -0.27
N HIS A 58 -11.11 3.70 -0.05
CA HIS A 58 -12.11 3.94 -1.09
C HIS A 58 -11.77 5.25 -1.79
N VAL A 59 -11.46 5.16 -3.09
CA VAL A 59 -11.11 6.32 -3.90
C VAL A 59 -12.26 6.58 -4.86
N THR A 60 -12.86 7.77 -4.75
CA THR A 60 -13.89 8.25 -5.68
C THR A 60 -13.27 9.28 -6.61
N VAL A 61 -13.37 9.05 -7.91
CA VAL A 61 -12.95 9.98 -8.95
C VAL A 61 -14.20 10.64 -9.50
N THR A 62 -14.22 11.97 -9.54
CA THR A 62 -15.26 12.77 -10.20
C THR A 62 -14.65 13.42 -11.43
N CYS A 63 -15.19 13.10 -12.60
CA CYS A 63 -14.75 13.64 -13.89
C CYS A 63 -15.39 15.01 -14.14
N THR A 64 -14.83 15.74 -15.09
CA THR A 64 -15.33 17.07 -15.48
C THR A 64 -16.74 17.05 -16.08
N ASP A 65 -17.18 15.90 -16.61
CA ASP A 65 -18.53 15.67 -17.13
C ASP A 65 -19.55 15.26 -16.04
N GLY A 66 -19.14 15.24 -14.77
CA GLY A 66 -19.96 14.85 -13.64
C GLY A 66 -20.06 13.34 -13.42
N THR A 67 -19.43 12.51 -14.26
CA THR A 67 -19.36 11.07 -14.00
C THR A 67 -18.49 10.76 -12.79
N THR A 68 -18.92 9.79 -11.99
CA THR A 68 -18.18 9.36 -10.79
C THR A 68 -17.87 7.87 -10.84
N PHE A 69 -16.66 7.49 -10.47
CA PHE A 69 -16.27 6.09 -10.31
C PHE A 69 -15.61 5.90 -8.95
N THR A 70 -16.02 4.85 -8.24
CA THR A 70 -15.45 4.47 -6.95
C THR A 70 -14.69 3.16 -7.08
N GLY A 71 -13.47 3.12 -6.56
CA GLY A 71 -12.66 1.92 -6.48
C GLY A 71 -12.14 1.66 -5.07
N THR A 72 -11.94 0.38 -4.75
CA THR A 72 -11.23 -0.01 -3.52
C THR A 72 -9.77 -0.25 -3.84
N TYR A 73 -8.90 0.37 -3.05
CA TYR A 73 -7.46 0.37 -3.20
C TYR A 73 -6.84 -0.18 -1.92
N ARG A 74 -5.79 -0.99 -2.08
CA ARG A 74 -4.88 -1.32 -0.98
C ARG A 74 -3.61 -0.53 -1.17
N LEU A 75 -3.37 0.41 -0.28
CA LEU A 75 -2.14 1.19 -0.25
C LEU A 75 -1.19 0.52 0.72
N ALA A 76 0.07 0.31 0.34
CA ALA A 76 1.09 -0.09 1.30
C ALA A 76 2.11 1.01 1.53
N THR A 77 2.54 1.10 2.78
CA THR A 77 3.52 2.09 3.23
C THR A 77 4.50 1.52 4.25
N THR A 78 5.68 2.11 4.34
CA THR A 78 6.66 1.86 5.41
C THR A 78 6.37 2.63 6.69
N LEU A 79 5.37 3.53 6.69
CA LEU A 79 4.85 4.15 7.91
C LEU A 79 4.01 3.12 8.68
N THR A 80 4.65 2.43 9.63
CA THR A 80 4.02 1.33 10.38
C THR A 80 3.28 1.77 11.63
N ASP A 81 3.54 2.98 12.12
CA ASP A 81 2.77 3.59 13.20
C ASP A 81 1.50 4.26 12.64
N PRO A 82 0.30 3.88 13.08
CA PRO A 82 -0.94 4.51 12.64
C PRO A 82 -1.07 6.00 13.02
N ARG A 83 -0.23 6.49 13.95
CA ARG A 83 -0.25 7.88 14.42
C ARG A 83 0.74 8.79 13.70
N ARG A 84 1.40 8.32 12.64
CA ARG A 84 2.48 9.03 11.95
C ARG A 84 2.34 9.02 10.42
#